data_AF-A0A972QCC9-F1
#
_entry.id   AF-A0A972QCC9-F1
#
_cell.length_a   1.000
_cell.length_b   1.000
_cell.length_c   1.000
_cell.angle_alpha   90.00
_cell.angle_beta   90.00
_cell.angle_gamma   90.00
#
_symmetry.space_group_name_H-M   'P 1'
#
loop_
_entity.id
_entity.type
_entity.pdbx_description
1 polymer ?
#
loop_
_entity_poly.entity_id
_entity_poly.type
_entity_poly.pdbx_seq_one_letter_code
_entity_poly.pdbx_strand_id
1 'polypeptide(L)'
;ELIQQVAEGTIDVTIADRNIALLNRRYYPQIALALAISNEKDLGWAVKPDETRLLNKINLFFNKIKENGKLTEIYNKYYADIDNFDYVDLRRYHIRLKTRLPRYSQLIKDAASRYGFDWRLIAAQIYQESHFNPAAISYAEAHGLMQLSPSTAESLGVDDMFDPEQNINAGIRHLRNLYDYFNEADGWDRLFIALAAYNVGQGHMLDARNLARQMNLDPNKWSSLEKTLPFLRYQKYYKKAKYGYCRGIEPIKYVKQIMIYYDILKQMSLVFNTDNGSKQDL
;
A
#
# COMPACT_ATOMS: atom_id res chain seq x y z
N GLU A 1 -2.38 21.72 -6.21
CA GLU A 1 -2.24 22.62 -7.37
C GLU A 1 -0.85 23.27 -7.45
N LEU A 2 -0.46 24.17 -6.54
CA LEU A 2 0.85 24.85 -6.64
C LEU A 2 2.06 23.88 -6.72
N ILE A 3 2.06 22.81 -5.92
CA ILE A 3 3.11 21.78 -5.98
C ILE A 3 3.14 21.06 -7.34
N GLN A 4 1.98 20.84 -7.94
CA GLN A 4 1.86 20.24 -9.28
C GLN A 4 2.40 21.21 -10.34
N GLN A 5 2.05 22.50 -10.27
CA GLN A 5 2.58 23.51 -11.18
C GLN A 5 4.12 23.61 -11.12
N VAL A 6 4.72 23.47 -9.93
CA VAL A 6 6.19 23.33 -9.79
C VAL A 6 6.69 22.05 -10.46
N ALA A 7 6.00 20.93 -10.23
CA ALA A 7 6.37 19.64 -10.79
C ALA A 7 6.31 19.60 -12.33
N GLU A 8 5.40 20.37 -12.92
CA GLU A 8 5.19 20.53 -14.37
C GLU A 8 6.09 21.62 -14.98
N GLY A 9 6.73 22.45 -14.16
CA GLY A 9 7.57 23.56 -14.61
C GLY A 9 6.80 24.83 -15.00
N THR A 10 5.51 24.92 -14.64
CA THR A 10 4.67 26.09 -14.87
C THR A 10 5.05 27.26 -13.96
N ILE A 11 5.51 26.97 -12.74
CA ILE A 11 6.10 27.94 -11.80
C ILE A 11 7.39 27.38 -11.21
N ASP A 12 8.34 28.24 -10.84
CA ASP A 12 9.66 27.78 -10.38
C ASP A 12 9.65 27.24 -8.94
N VAL A 13 8.91 27.91 -8.03
CA VAL A 13 8.90 27.62 -6.59
C VAL A 13 7.52 27.88 -6.00
N THR A 14 7.16 27.10 -4.98
CA THR A 14 6.03 27.37 -4.09
C THR A 14 6.43 27.20 -2.63
N ILE A 15 5.62 27.76 -1.73
CA ILE A 15 5.71 27.54 -0.29
C ILE A 15 4.57 26.58 0.12
N ALA A 16 4.87 25.60 0.96
CA ALA A 16 3.88 24.69 1.54
C ALA A 16 4.35 24.15 2.88
N ASP A 17 3.42 23.71 3.73
CA ASP A 17 3.75 23.02 4.97
C ASP A 17 4.55 21.74 4.67
N ARG A 18 5.53 21.43 5.51
CA ARG A 18 6.47 20.30 5.30
C ARG A 18 5.73 18.98 5.08
N ASN A 19 4.69 18.71 5.87
CA ASN A 19 3.86 17.51 5.75
C ASN A 19 3.11 17.44 4.41
N ILE A 20 2.56 18.56 3.92
CA ILE A 20 1.90 18.64 2.60
C ILE A 20 2.91 18.42 1.49
N ALA A 21 4.06 19.10 1.55
CA ALA A 21 5.10 18.97 0.54
C ALA A 21 5.60 17.53 0.45
N LEU A 22 5.87 16.90 1.59
CA LEU A 22 6.34 15.53 1.62
C LEU A 22 5.28 14.50 1.19
N LEU A 23 4.00 14.70 1.52
CA LEU A 23 2.91 13.88 0.96
C LEU A 23 2.86 13.96 -0.56
N ASN A 24 3.04 15.16 -1.12
CA ASN A 24 2.98 15.38 -2.56
C ASN A 24 4.20 14.84 -3.32
N ARG A 25 5.36 14.67 -2.67
CA ARG A 25 6.53 13.98 -3.28
C ARG A 25 6.21 12.56 -3.74
N ARG A 26 5.17 11.93 -3.19
CA ARG A 26 4.68 10.62 -3.64
C ARG A 26 4.12 10.66 -5.06
N TYR A 27 3.54 11.77 -5.48
CA TYR A 27 2.95 11.96 -6.82
C TYR A 27 3.91 12.69 -7.76
N TYR A 28 4.73 13.58 -7.22
CA TYR A 28 5.66 14.42 -7.96
C TYR A 28 7.09 14.23 -7.44
N PRO A 29 7.75 13.09 -7.72
CA PRO A 29 9.05 12.78 -7.15
C PRO A 29 10.18 13.68 -7.65
N GLN A 30 9.95 14.55 -8.62
CA GLN A 30 10.92 15.54 -9.10
C GLN A 30 11.03 16.77 -8.20
N ILE A 31 10.04 17.03 -7.34
CA ILE A 31 10.06 18.21 -6.47
C ILE A 31 11.08 18.02 -5.34
N ALA A 32 11.88 19.05 -5.09
CA ALA A 32 12.86 19.09 -4.03
C ALA A 32 12.41 20.03 -2.90
N LEU A 33 12.70 19.65 -1.65
CA LEU A 33 12.57 20.57 -0.51
C LEU A 33 13.83 21.43 -0.47
N ALA A 34 13.66 22.75 -0.53
CA ALA A 34 14.77 23.70 -0.52
C ALA A 34 15.12 24.16 0.90
N LEU A 35 14.41 25.16 1.42
CA LEU A 35 14.72 25.80 2.70
C LEU A 35 13.47 25.83 3.59
N ALA A 36 13.66 25.60 4.89
CA ALA A 36 12.64 25.91 5.89
C ALA A 36 12.58 27.43 6.11
N ILE A 37 11.47 28.04 5.72
CA ILE A 37 11.28 29.49 5.79
C ILE A 37 10.73 29.96 7.15
N SER A 38 10.31 29.03 8.01
CA SER A 38 9.84 29.32 9.36
C SER A 38 10.13 28.15 10.30
N ASN A 39 10.09 28.43 11.61
CA ASN A 39 10.10 27.40 12.64
C ASN A 39 8.83 26.54 12.57
N GLU A 40 8.86 25.41 13.27
CA GLU A 40 7.70 24.56 13.48
C GLU A 40 6.56 25.36 14.12
N LYS A 41 5.34 25.14 13.62
CA LYS A 41 4.13 25.81 14.09
C LYS A 41 3.09 24.76 14.45
N ASP A 42 2.39 24.99 15.54
CA ASP A 42 1.25 24.18 15.92
C ASP A 42 0.07 24.42 14.97
N LEU A 43 -0.57 23.34 14.53
CA LEU A 43 -1.82 23.39 13.80
C LEU A 43 -2.99 23.42 14.80
N GLY A 44 -3.94 24.32 14.57
CA GLY A 44 -5.15 24.47 15.38
C GLY A 44 -6.40 24.52 14.53
N TRP A 45 -7.52 24.04 15.09
CA TRP A 45 -8.83 24.30 14.51
C TRP A 45 -9.29 25.70 14.91
N ALA A 46 -9.74 26.48 13.93
CA ALA A 46 -10.28 27.81 14.17
C ALA A 46 -11.78 27.75 14.45
N VAL A 47 -12.24 28.59 15.37
CA VAL A 47 -13.66 28.85 15.65
C VAL A 47 -13.92 30.35 15.58
N LYS A 48 -15.19 30.75 15.47
CA LYS A 48 -15.55 32.17 15.57
C LYS A 48 -15.13 32.73 16.94
N PRO A 49 -14.68 33.99 17.04
CA PRO A 49 -14.14 34.55 18.28
C PRO A 49 -15.09 34.47 19.50
N ASP A 50 -16.39 34.51 19.27
CA ASP A 50 -17.47 34.50 20.27
C ASP A 50 -17.95 33.09 20.65
N GLU A 51 -17.52 32.05 19.92
CA GLU A 51 -17.97 30.66 20.10
C GLU A 51 -17.16 29.90 21.18
N THR A 52 -17.09 30.47 22.38
CA THR A 52 -16.30 29.92 23.51
C THR A 52 -16.74 28.51 23.92
N ARG A 53 -18.04 28.21 23.79
CA ARG A 53 -18.57 26.87 24.13
C ARG A 53 -18.06 25.80 23.17
N LEU A 54 -18.00 26.11 21.87
CA LEU A 54 -17.47 25.20 20.86
C LEU A 54 -15.96 25.03 21.03
N LEU A 55 -15.23 26.14 21.27
CA LEU A 55 -13.80 26.10 21.53
C LEU A 55 -13.45 25.13 22.67
N ASN A 56 -14.17 25.24 23.79
CA ASN A 56 -13.95 24.38 24.95
C ASN A 56 -14.21 22.90 24.64
N LYS A 57 -15.26 22.59 23.87
CA LYS A 57 -15.55 21.22 23.43
C LYS A 57 -14.47 20.65 22.51
N ILE A 58 -13.98 21.46 21.55
CA ILE A 58 -12.91 21.06 20.62
C ILE A 58 -11.62 20.80 21.40
N ASN A 59 -11.26 21.68 22.34
CA ASN A 59 -10.06 21.50 23.16
C ASN A 59 -10.16 20.24 24.05
N LEU A 60 -11.31 20.00 24.68
CA LEU A 60 -11.54 18.76 25.45
C LEU A 60 -11.43 17.50 24.57
N PHE A 61 -11.98 17.56 23.35
CA PHE A 61 -11.84 16.47 22.38
C PHE A 61 -10.36 16.20 22.05
N PHE A 62 -9.60 17.25 21.69
CA PHE A 62 -8.18 17.11 21.37
C PHE A 62 -7.34 16.60 22.54
N ASN A 63 -7.63 17.05 23.78
CA ASN A 63 -6.97 16.53 24.97
C ASN A 63 -7.22 15.03 25.13
N LYS A 64 -8.48 14.60 25.03
CA LYS A 64 -8.85 13.18 25.12
C LYS A 64 -8.15 12.32 24.07
N ILE A 65 -8.10 12.77 22.82
CA ILE A 65 -7.46 11.98 21.74
C ILE A 65 -5.93 12.03 21.77
N LYS A 66 -5.34 13.06 22.38
CA LYS A 66 -3.89 13.12 22.66
C LYS A 66 -3.54 12.13 23.77
N GLU A 67 -4.25 12.18 24.89
CA GLU A 67 -3.99 11.34 26.07
C GLU A 67 -4.14 9.85 25.76
N ASN A 68 -5.15 9.46 24.98
CA ASN A 68 -5.37 8.07 24.62
C ASN A 68 -4.55 7.60 23.40
N GLY A 69 -3.67 8.45 22.85
CA GLY A 69 -2.81 8.15 21.71
C GLY A 69 -3.52 8.07 20.35
N LYS A 70 -4.83 8.33 20.27
CA LYS A 70 -5.58 8.27 19.01
C LYS A 70 -5.12 9.33 18.01
N LEU A 71 -4.73 10.51 18.47
CA LEU A 71 -4.16 11.55 17.61
C LEU A 71 -2.84 11.08 17.00
N THR A 72 -1.98 10.43 17.78
CA THR A 72 -0.74 9.84 17.30
C THR A 72 -1.00 8.70 16.30
N GLU A 73 -2.01 7.86 16.53
CA GLU A 73 -2.42 6.82 15.57
C GLU A 73 -2.87 7.42 14.24
N ILE A 74 -3.72 8.47 14.28
CA ILE A 74 -4.17 9.20 13.09
C ILE A 74 -2.99 9.86 12.39
N TYR A 75 -2.16 10.59 13.13
CA TYR A 75 -0.99 11.26 12.57
C TYR A 75 -0.06 10.25 11.93
N ASN A 76 0.25 9.15 12.60
CA ASN A 76 1.15 8.13 12.07
C ASN A 76 0.59 7.45 10.83
N LYS A 77 -0.72 7.17 10.82
CA LYS A 77 -1.43 6.59 9.68
C LYS A 77 -1.29 7.44 8.41
N TYR A 78 -1.25 8.77 8.53
CA TYR A 78 -1.17 9.66 7.37
C TYR A 78 0.24 10.22 7.11
N TYR A 79 1.08 10.38 8.15
CA TYR A 79 2.31 11.18 8.09
C TYR A 79 3.58 10.50 8.63
N ALA A 80 3.54 9.47 9.49
CA ALA A 80 4.78 8.94 10.11
C ALA A 80 5.72 8.23 9.12
N ASP A 81 5.18 7.68 8.03
CA ASP A 81 6.03 7.00 7.06
C ASP A 81 6.81 7.95 6.16
N ILE A 82 6.44 9.22 6.16
CA ILE A 82 7.01 10.21 5.27
C ILE A 82 8.53 10.38 5.50
N ASP A 83 9.02 10.22 6.73
CA ASP A 83 10.45 10.36 7.05
C ASP A 83 11.25 9.05 6.86
N ASN A 84 10.61 7.87 6.84
CA ASN A 84 11.23 6.55 6.55
C ASN A 84 10.99 6.07 5.10
N PHE A 85 10.56 6.98 4.22
CA PHE A 85 10.11 6.67 2.87
C PHE A 85 11.30 6.51 1.92
N ASP A 86 11.37 5.39 1.19
CA ASP A 86 12.37 5.22 0.13
C ASP A 86 12.02 6.10 -1.09
N TYR A 87 12.43 7.36 -1.01
CA TYR A 87 12.28 8.33 -2.09
C TYR A 87 12.92 7.87 -3.40
N VAL A 88 14.00 7.09 -3.32
CA VAL A 88 14.69 6.58 -4.50
C VAL A 88 13.82 5.54 -5.20
N ASP A 89 13.19 4.64 -4.45
CA ASP A 89 12.28 3.66 -5.02
C ASP A 89 11.02 4.29 -5.63
N LEU A 90 10.42 5.30 -4.98
CA LEU A 90 9.30 6.04 -5.59
C LEU A 90 9.66 6.69 -6.92
N ARG A 91 10.82 7.35 -6.99
CA ARG A 91 11.28 7.96 -8.24
C ARG A 91 11.42 6.89 -9.33
N ARG A 92 11.96 5.72 -8.99
CA ARG A 92 12.02 4.57 -9.90
C ARG A 92 10.64 4.03 -10.27
N TYR A 93 9.69 4.02 -9.34
CA TYR A 93 8.31 3.61 -9.59
C TYR A 93 7.67 4.49 -10.66
N HIS A 94 7.72 5.81 -10.50
CA HIS A 94 7.21 6.76 -11.48
C HIS A 94 7.85 6.60 -12.87
N ILE A 95 9.16 6.39 -12.93
CA ILE A 95 9.86 6.10 -14.20
C ILE A 95 9.34 4.79 -14.81
N ARG A 96 9.15 3.74 -14.01
CA ARG A 96 8.71 2.42 -14.48
C ARG A 96 7.22 2.37 -14.83
N LEU A 97 6.38 3.21 -14.23
CA LEU A 97 5.01 3.44 -14.66
C LEU A 97 4.95 3.95 -16.11
N LYS A 98 5.90 4.78 -16.52
CA LYS A 98 5.97 5.29 -17.91
C LYS A 98 6.70 4.33 -18.85
N THR A 99 7.74 3.65 -18.37
CA THR A 99 8.66 2.87 -19.23
C THR A 99 8.38 1.37 -19.31
N ARG A 100 7.70 0.78 -18.31
CA ARG A 100 7.47 -0.67 -18.21
C ARG A 100 6.00 -1.05 -18.16
N LEU A 101 5.19 -0.40 -17.30
CA LEU A 101 3.78 -0.74 -17.14
C LEU A 101 2.98 -0.78 -18.46
N PRO A 102 3.16 0.13 -19.45
CA PRO A 102 2.37 0.10 -20.68
C PRO A 102 2.43 -1.23 -21.42
N ARG A 103 3.58 -1.93 -21.36
CA ARG A 103 3.81 -3.24 -22.00
C ARG A 103 2.88 -4.34 -21.50
N TYR A 104 2.44 -4.25 -20.24
CA TYR A 104 1.62 -5.27 -19.59
C TYR A 104 0.22 -4.76 -19.21
N SER A 105 -0.06 -3.48 -19.47
CA SER A 105 -1.26 -2.80 -18.99
C SER A 105 -2.55 -3.47 -19.45
N GLN A 106 -2.61 -3.97 -20.69
CA GLN A 106 -3.77 -4.66 -21.22
C GLN A 106 -3.95 -6.03 -20.54
N LEU A 107 -2.88 -6.84 -20.46
CA LEU A 107 -2.88 -8.12 -19.76
C LEU A 107 -3.33 -7.98 -18.30
N ILE A 108 -2.81 -6.96 -17.60
CA ILE A 108 -3.18 -6.67 -16.21
C ILE A 108 -4.67 -6.30 -16.10
N LYS A 109 -5.18 -5.45 -16.99
CA LYS A 109 -6.60 -5.04 -16.98
C LYS A 109 -7.54 -6.22 -17.24
N ASP A 110 -7.24 -7.02 -18.25
CA ASP A 110 -8.08 -8.16 -18.64
C ASP A 110 -8.11 -9.22 -17.54
N ALA A 111 -6.95 -9.57 -17.00
CA ALA A 111 -6.85 -10.55 -15.92
C ALA A 111 -7.46 -10.00 -14.61
N ALA A 112 -7.22 -8.74 -14.25
CA ALA A 112 -7.82 -8.14 -13.06
C ALA A 112 -9.35 -8.09 -13.15
N SER A 113 -9.90 -7.74 -14.32
CA SER A 113 -11.35 -7.77 -14.55
C SER A 113 -11.92 -9.19 -14.39
N ARG A 114 -11.22 -10.21 -14.91
CA ARG A 114 -11.63 -11.61 -14.80
C ARG A 114 -11.77 -12.09 -13.35
N TYR A 115 -10.87 -11.64 -12.48
CA TYR A 115 -10.82 -12.08 -11.07
C TYR A 115 -11.46 -11.07 -10.08
N GLY A 116 -12.05 -9.98 -10.58
CA GLY A 116 -12.79 -9.01 -9.77
C GLY A 116 -11.90 -8.09 -8.94
N PHE A 117 -10.72 -7.73 -9.43
CA PHE A 117 -9.82 -6.76 -8.79
C PHE A 117 -9.67 -5.48 -9.61
N ASP A 118 -9.36 -4.37 -8.93
CA ASP A 118 -8.93 -3.15 -9.60
C ASP A 118 -7.56 -3.39 -10.26
N TRP A 119 -7.45 -3.16 -11.57
CA TRP A 119 -6.21 -3.37 -12.31
C TRP A 119 -5.03 -2.55 -11.76
N ARG A 120 -5.30 -1.40 -11.13
CA ARG A 120 -4.27 -0.54 -10.53
C ARG A 120 -3.70 -1.17 -9.25
N LEU A 121 -4.53 -1.89 -8.49
CA LEU A 121 -4.08 -2.64 -7.32
C LEU A 121 -3.17 -3.79 -7.77
N ILE A 122 -3.55 -4.52 -8.82
CA ILE A 122 -2.72 -5.58 -9.39
C ILE A 122 -1.40 -5.02 -9.94
N ALA A 123 -1.44 -3.91 -10.66
CA ALA A 123 -0.22 -3.26 -11.15
C ALA A 123 0.71 -2.81 -10.00
N ALA A 124 0.14 -2.32 -8.90
CA ALA A 124 0.88 -1.99 -7.68
C ALA A 124 1.53 -3.23 -7.04
N GLN A 125 0.81 -4.35 -6.97
CA GLN A 125 1.37 -5.61 -6.50
C GLN A 125 2.50 -6.13 -7.40
N ILE A 126 2.31 -6.16 -8.72
CA ILE A 126 3.36 -6.56 -9.69
C ILE A 126 4.61 -5.69 -9.51
N TYR A 127 4.44 -4.39 -9.25
CA TYR A 127 5.60 -3.54 -8.99
C TYR A 127 6.33 -3.95 -7.70
N GLN A 128 5.60 -4.20 -6.62
CA GLN A 128 6.17 -4.68 -5.36
C GLN A 128 6.89 -6.02 -5.53
N GLU A 129 6.39 -6.90 -6.40
CA GLU A 129 6.97 -8.23 -6.64
C GLU A 129 8.22 -8.19 -7.52
N SER A 130 8.14 -7.57 -8.69
CA SER A 130 9.17 -7.69 -9.73
C SER A 130 9.64 -6.36 -10.30
N HIS A 131 9.05 -5.25 -9.87
CA HIS A 131 9.23 -3.95 -10.51
C HIS A 131 8.94 -3.97 -12.02
N PHE A 132 7.92 -4.75 -12.42
CA PHE A 132 7.56 -5.04 -13.81
C PHE A 132 8.66 -5.73 -14.62
N ASN A 133 9.49 -6.57 -13.98
CA ASN A 133 10.50 -7.37 -14.67
C ASN A 133 10.00 -8.81 -14.87
N PRO A 134 9.67 -9.24 -16.10
CA PRO A 134 9.17 -10.58 -16.34
C PRO A 134 10.25 -11.65 -16.16
N ALA A 135 11.54 -11.28 -16.17
CA ALA A 135 12.65 -12.19 -15.93
C ALA A 135 13.13 -12.17 -14.46
N ALA A 136 12.33 -11.63 -13.53
CA ALA A 136 12.71 -11.56 -12.13
C ALA A 136 12.74 -12.95 -11.49
N ILE A 137 13.81 -13.22 -10.73
CA ILE A 137 14.00 -14.43 -9.93
C ILE A 137 14.36 -13.97 -8.52
N SER A 138 13.58 -14.38 -7.52
CA SER A 138 13.89 -14.09 -6.12
C SER A 138 14.93 -15.08 -5.56
N TYR A 139 15.52 -14.72 -4.42
CA TYR A 139 16.38 -15.63 -3.67
C TYR A 139 15.64 -16.91 -3.23
N ALA A 140 14.32 -16.86 -3.08
CA ALA A 140 13.47 -17.99 -2.73
C ALA A 140 12.85 -18.68 -3.96
N GLU A 141 13.46 -18.49 -5.14
CA GLU A 141 13.05 -19.11 -6.41
C GLU A 141 11.61 -18.77 -6.83
N ALA A 142 11.17 -17.56 -6.51
CA ALA A 142 9.92 -17.00 -7.04
C ALA A 142 10.18 -16.34 -8.40
N HIS A 143 9.29 -16.54 -9.37
CA HIS A 143 9.55 -16.21 -10.78
C HIS A 143 8.51 -15.26 -11.39
N GLY A 144 8.98 -14.41 -12.30
CA GLY A 144 8.12 -13.63 -13.19
C GLY A 144 7.52 -12.37 -12.56
N LEU A 145 6.53 -11.79 -13.24
CA LEU A 145 5.94 -10.50 -12.87
C LEU A 145 5.30 -10.49 -11.47
N MET A 146 4.61 -11.57 -11.11
CA MET A 146 3.92 -11.77 -9.84
C MET A 146 4.66 -12.71 -8.89
N GLN A 147 5.90 -13.09 -9.21
CA GLN A 147 6.78 -13.87 -8.32
C GLN A 147 6.10 -15.13 -7.78
N LEU A 148 5.69 -16.01 -8.68
CA LEU A 148 5.10 -17.31 -8.31
C LEU A 148 6.21 -18.29 -7.90
N SER A 149 5.98 -19.04 -6.82
CA SER A 149 6.81 -20.20 -6.50
C SER A 149 6.53 -21.34 -7.49
N PRO A 150 7.48 -22.25 -7.74
CA PRO A 150 7.26 -23.39 -8.64
C PRO A 150 6.06 -24.24 -8.22
N SER A 151 5.90 -24.50 -6.93
CA SER A 151 4.74 -25.23 -6.38
C SER A 151 3.41 -24.54 -6.63
N THR A 152 3.38 -23.21 -6.57
CA THR A 152 2.16 -22.43 -6.84
C THR A 152 1.85 -22.45 -8.34
N ALA A 153 2.87 -22.24 -9.18
CA ALA A 153 2.76 -22.29 -10.63
C ALA A 153 2.23 -23.65 -11.12
N GLU A 154 2.79 -24.74 -10.61
CA GLU A 154 2.35 -26.11 -10.90
C GLU A 154 0.88 -26.31 -10.51
N SER A 155 0.50 -25.91 -9.30
CA SER A 155 -0.89 -26.05 -8.82
C SER A 155 -1.92 -25.26 -9.65
N LEU A 156 -1.45 -24.25 -10.39
CA LEU A 156 -2.28 -23.38 -11.21
C LEU A 156 -2.19 -23.70 -12.71
N GLY A 157 -1.37 -24.68 -13.10
CA GLY A 157 -1.19 -25.10 -14.49
C GLY A 157 -0.43 -24.09 -15.34
N VAL A 158 0.61 -23.46 -14.78
CA VAL A 158 1.50 -22.54 -15.51
C VAL A 158 2.63 -23.34 -16.15
N ASP A 159 2.75 -23.25 -17.47
CA ASP A 159 3.79 -23.93 -18.25
C ASP A 159 5.10 -23.11 -18.27
N ASP A 160 4.99 -21.79 -18.41
CA ASP A 160 6.12 -20.87 -18.37
C ASP A 160 5.88 -19.73 -17.38
N MET A 161 6.63 -19.73 -16.29
CA MET A 161 6.54 -18.67 -15.26
C MET A 161 7.14 -17.33 -15.70
N PHE A 162 7.92 -17.28 -16.78
CA PHE A 162 8.47 -16.04 -17.33
C PHE A 162 7.57 -15.44 -18.43
N ASP A 163 6.60 -16.20 -18.93
CA ASP A 163 5.57 -15.67 -19.82
C ASP A 163 4.69 -14.67 -19.05
N PRO A 164 4.62 -13.39 -19.49
CA PRO A 164 3.86 -12.36 -18.77
C PRO A 164 2.38 -12.69 -18.61
N GLU A 165 1.73 -13.25 -19.63
CA GLU A 165 0.29 -13.50 -19.59
C GLU A 165 -0.05 -14.63 -18.62
N GLN A 166 0.67 -15.75 -18.70
CA GLN A 166 0.49 -16.87 -17.78
C GLN A 166 0.79 -16.46 -16.34
N ASN A 167 1.92 -15.78 -16.12
CA ASN A 167 2.34 -15.39 -14.78
C ASN A 167 1.38 -14.37 -14.13
N ILE A 168 0.92 -13.37 -14.88
CA ILE A 168 -0.09 -12.41 -14.39
C ILE A 168 -1.40 -13.13 -14.08
N ASN A 169 -1.93 -13.95 -15.00
CA ASN A 169 -3.21 -14.63 -14.77
C ASN A 169 -3.14 -15.55 -13.56
N ALA A 170 -2.10 -16.37 -13.44
CA ALA A 170 -1.93 -17.27 -12.32
C ALA A 170 -1.68 -16.52 -11.00
N GLY A 171 -0.90 -15.45 -11.01
CA GLY A 171 -0.70 -14.62 -9.81
C GLY A 171 -1.99 -13.98 -9.30
N ILE A 172 -2.82 -13.40 -10.19
CA ILE A 172 -4.10 -12.83 -9.77
C ILE A 172 -5.07 -13.93 -9.33
N ARG A 173 -5.09 -15.09 -10.00
CA ARG A 173 -5.87 -16.26 -9.57
C ARG A 173 -5.47 -16.72 -8.18
N HIS A 174 -4.17 -16.77 -7.89
CA HIS A 174 -3.68 -17.10 -6.56
C HIS A 174 -4.18 -16.10 -5.50
N LEU A 175 -4.08 -14.80 -5.78
CA LEU A 175 -4.61 -13.77 -4.89
C LEU A 175 -6.13 -13.92 -4.70
N ARG A 176 -6.89 -14.22 -5.75
CA ARG A 176 -8.33 -14.50 -5.68
C ARG A 176 -8.62 -15.66 -4.74
N ASN A 177 -7.92 -16.77 -4.90
CA ASN A 177 -8.07 -17.94 -4.04
C ASN A 177 -7.81 -17.60 -2.56
N LEU A 178 -6.78 -16.80 -2.27
CA LEU A 178 -6.50 -16.33 -0.92
C LEU A 178 -7.60 -15.40 -0.39
N TYR A 179 -8.10 -14.48 -1.21
CA TYR A 179 -9.20 -13.61 -0.85
C TYR A 179 -10.48 -14.40 -0.53
N ASP A 180 -10.81 -15.43 -1.33
CA ASP A 180 -11.94 -16.33 -1.07
C ASP A 180 -11.74 -17.18 0.19
N TYR A 181 -10.51 -17.60 0.45
CA TYR A 181 -10.17 -18.41 1.62
C TYR A 181 -10.43 -17.65 2.93
N PHE A 182 -10.11 -16.35 2.99
CA PHE A 182 -10.32 -15.51 4.16
C PHE A 182 -11.69 -14.80 4.16
N ASN A 183 -12.74 -15.52 3.77
CA ASN A 183 -14.09 -14.96 3.63
C ASN A 183 -14.75 -14.50 4.94
N GLU A 184 -14.16 -14.78 6.12
CA GLU A 184 -14.71 -14.33 7.40
C GLU A 184 -14.32 -12.88 7.74
N ALA A 185 -13.30 -12.33 7.07
CA ALA A 185 -13.01 -10.89 7.10
C ALA A 185 -13.80 -10.16 6.02
N ASP A 186 -13.97 -8.84 6.08
CA ASP A 186 -14.76 -8.08 5.09
C ASP A 186 -13.99 -6.91 4.50
N GLY A 187 -14.39 -6.49 3.29
CA GLY A 187 -13.88 -5.29 2.63
C GLY A 187 -12.36 -5.21 2.54
N TRP A 188 -11.80 -4.09 3.01
CA TRP A 188 -10.35 -3.84 3.02
C TRP A 188 -9.60 -4.79 3.96
N ASP A 189 -10.20 -5.21 5.07
CA ASP A 189 -9.55 -6.17 5.98
C ASP A 189 -9.26 -7.49 5.25
N ARG A 190 -10.26 -8.02 4.52
CA ARG A 190 -10.09 -9.25 3.71
C ARG A 190 -8.99 -9.10 2.67
N LEU A 191 -8.97 -7.96 1.97
CA LEU A 191 -7.94 -7.71 0.95
C LEU A 191 -6.54 -7.66 1.56
N PHE A 192 -6.35 -6.95 2.67
CA PHE A 192 -5.04 -6.84 3.32
C PHE A 192 -4.56 -8.19 3.85
N ILE A 193 -5.48 -9.00 4.37
CA ILE A 193 -5.17 -10.37 4.79
C ILE A 193 -4.75 -11.23 3.59
N ALA A 194 -5.44 -11.13 2.46
CA ALA A 194 -5.10 -11.87 1.25
C ALA A 194 -3.73 -11.47 0.69
N LEU A 195 -3.42 -10.17 0.63
CA LEU A 195 -2.11 -9.66 0.22
C LEU A 195 -1.00 -10.10 1.19
N ALA A 196 -1.25 -10.07 2.50
CA ALA A 196 -0.31 -10.58 3.48
C ALA A 196 -0.08 -12.09 3.33
N ALA A 197 -1.15 -12.85 3.10
CA ALA A 197 -1.08 -14.29 2.82
C ALA A 197 -0.35 -14.60 1.51
N TYR A 198 -0.40 -13.72 0.52
CA TYR A 198 0.37 -13.84 -0.72
C TYR A 198 1.87 -13.76 -0.42
N ASN A 199 2.27 -12.81 0.43
CA ASN A 199 3.66 -12.59 0.79
C ASN A 199 4.24 -13.66 1.72
N VAL A 200 3.48 -14.06 2.75
CA VAL A 200 3.99 -14.90 3.84
C VAL A 200 3.34 -16.28 3.89
N GLY A 201 2.41 -16.57 2.99
CA GLY A 201 1.66 -17.83 2.98
C GLY A 201 0.46 -17.82 3.92
N GLN A 202 -0.60 -18.51 3.48
CA GLN A 202 -1.86 -18.65 4.22
C GLN A 202 -1.69 -19.24 5.63
N GLY A 203 -0.74 -20.18 5.81
CA GLY A 203 -0.52 -20.86 7.09
C GLY A 203 -0.10 -19.89 8.20
N HIS A 204 0.84 -19.00 7.91
CA HIS A 204 1.30 -18.00 8.87
C HIS A 204 0.22 -16.95 9.18
N MET A 205 -0.66 -16.64 8.23
CA MET A 205 -1.84 -15.82 8.51
C MET A 205 -2.81 -16.52 9.46
N LEU A 206 -3.02 -17.83 9.33
CA LEU A 206 -3.83 -18.60 10.29
C LEU A 206 -3.21 -18.61 11.69
N ASP A 207 -1.89 -18.75 11.80
CA ASP A 207 -1.20 -18.65 13.09
C ASP A 207 -1.37 -17.27 13.72
N ALA A 208 -1.29 -16.19 12.94
CA ALA A 208 -1.53 -14.83 13.42
C ALA A 208 -2.99 -14.62 13.88
N ARG A 209 -3.97 -15.18 13.17
CA ARG A 209 -5.39 -15.18 13.55
C ARG A 209 -5.62 -15.95 14.86
N ASN A 210 -4.97 -17.09 15.02
CA ASN A 210 -5.02 -17.87 16.27
C ASN A 210 -4.45 -17.10 17.45
N LEU A 211 -3.31 -16.43 17.25
CA LEU A 211 -2.72 -15.58 18.28
C LEU A 211 -3.61 -14.37 18.62
N ALA A 212 -4.29 -13.77 17.63
CA ALA A 212 -5.24 -12.69 17.86
C ALA A 212 -6.39 -13.13 18.79
N ARG A 213 -6.96 -14.33 18.56
CA ARG A 213 -7.98 -14.91 19.44
C ARG A 213 -7.46 -15.09 20.88
N GLN A 214 -6.23 -15.61 21.05
CA GLN A 214 -5.61 -15.77 22.38
C GLN A 214 -5.39 -14.44 23.10
N MET A 215 -5.23 -13.35 22.36
CA MET A 215 -5.03 -12.00 22.88
C MET A 215 -6.36 -11.21 23.01
N ASN A 216 -7.52 -11.86 22.85
CA ASN A 216 -8.84 -11.23 22.81
C ASN A 216 -8.94 -10.09 21.77
N LEU A 217 -8.26 -10.25 20.64
CA LEU A 217 -8.35 -9.37 19.46
C LEU A 217 -9.24 -10.01 18.40
N ASP A 218 -9.89 -9.19 17.57
CA ASP A 218 -10.69 -9.67 16.44
C ASP A 218 -9.76 -10.26 15.36
N PRO A 219 -9.80 -11.58 15.09
CA PRO A 219 -8.92 -12.23 14.11
C PRO A 219 -9.26 -11.88 12.66
N ASN A 220 -10.34 -11.16 12.41
CA ASN A 220 -10.78 -10.78 11.07
C ASN A 220 -10.45 -9.32 10.74
N LYS A 221 -9.81 -8.60 11.66
CA LYS A 221 -9.35 -7.23 11.47
C LYS A 221 -7.87 -7.18 11.15
N TRP A 222 -7.51 -6.47 10.08
CA TRP A 222 -6.11 -6.28 9.70
C TRP A 222 -5.31 -5.61 10.82
N SER A 223 -5.90 -4.61 11.49
CA SER A 223 -5.27 -3.91 12.62
C SER A 223 -4.98 -4.81 13.83
N SER A 224 -5.70 -5.92 13.99
CA SER A 224 -5.36 -6.94 14.98
C SER A 224 -4.15 -7.76 14.53
N LEU A 225 -4.12 -8.16 13.25
CA LEU A 225 -3.06 -9.00 12.69
C LEU A 225 -1.73 -8.26 12.56
N GLU A 226 -1.75 -6.95 12.33
CA GLU A 226 -0.57 -6.09 12.41
C GLU A 226 0.11 -6.16 13.79
N LYS A 227 -0.66 -6.42 14.85
CA LYS A 227 -0.12 -6.60 16.21
C LYS A 227 0.39 -8.01 16.44
N THR A 228 -0.21 -9.03 15.83
CA THR A 228 0.11 -10.44 16.14
C THR A 228 1.17 -11.05 15.23
N LEU A 229 1.21 -10.69 13.95
CA LEU A 229 2.21 -11.16 13.00
C LEU A 229 3.65 -10.97 13.51
N PRO A 230 4.05 -9.80 14.06
CA PRO A 230 5.41 -9.60 14.53
C PRO A 230 5.81 -10.56 15.66
N PHE A 231 4.86 -11.09 16.44
CA PHE A 231 5.19 -12.02 17.51
C PHE A 231 5.67 -13.38 16.99
N LEU A 232 5.26 -13.79 15.79
CA LEU A 232 5.62 -15.08 15.18
C LEU A 232 7.11 -15.18 14.78
N ARG A 233 7.91 -14.13 14.97
CA ARG A 233 9.38 -14.20 14.87
C ARG A 233 10.05 -14.71 16.16
N TYR A 234 9.36 -14.62 17.30
CA TYR A 234 9.94 -14.94 18.59
C TYR A 234 9.63 -16.38 18.99
N GLN A 235 10.64 -17.09 19.48
CA GLN A 235 10.57 -18.52 19.83
C GLN A 235 9.44 -18.88 20.78
N LYS A 236 9.11 -17.99 21.72
CA LYS A 236 7.99 -18.13 22.66
C LYS A 236 6.65 -18.34 21.95
N TYR A 237 6.48 -17.77 20.76
CA TYR A 237 5.24 -17.82 19.99
C TYR A 237 5.32 -18.85 18.86
N TYR A 238 6.38 -18.82 18.04
CA TYR A 238 6.43 -19.67 16.85
C TYR A 238 6.54 -21.17 17.16
N LYS A 239 7.09 -21.56 18.32
CA LYS A 239 7.08 -22.98 18.74
C LYS A 239 5.68 -23.54 19.01
N LYS A 240 4.71 -22.66 19.29
CA LYS A 240 3.31 -23.02 19.52
C LYS A 240 2.44 -22.84 18.27
N ALA A 241 3.00 -22.22 17.24
CA ALA A 241 2.36 -21.96 15.96
C ALA A 241 2.42 -23.22 15.09
N LYS A 242 1.37 -23.50 14.31
CA LYS A 242 1.30 -24.71 13.49
C LYS A 242 2.32 -24.68 12.35
N TYR A 243 2.56 -23.50 11.78
CA TYR A 243 3.45 -23.32 10.64
C TYR A 243 4.82 -22.75 11.05
N GLY A 244 5.04 -22.51 12.34
CA GLY A 244 6.36 -22.19 12.87
C GLY A 244 6.79 -20.74 12.66
N TYR A 245 8.10 -20.55 12.46
CA TYR A 245 8.73 -19.23 12.40
C TYR A 245 8.24 -18.42 11.20
N CYS A 246 7.90 -17.15 11.43
CA CYS A 246 7.48 -16.23 10.39
C CYS A 246 8.18 -14.88 10.55
N ARG A 247 8.64 -14.30 9.44
CA ARG A 247 9.12 -12.91 9.38
C ARG A 247 7.94 -11.94 9.36
N GLY A 248 7.11 -11.92 10.41
CA GLY A 248 5.80 -11.26 10.41
C GLY A 248 5.79 -9.73 10.25
N ILE A 249 6.95 -9.06 10.21
CA ILE A 249 7.03 -7.63 9.87
C ILE A 249 6.94 -7.43 8.34
N GLU A 250 7.48 -8.36 7.56
CA GLU A 250 7.53 -8.27 6.10
C GLU A 250 6.14 -8.21 5.44
N PRO A 251 5.14 -9.03 5.78
CA PRO A 251 3.80 -8.92 5.18
C PRO A 251 3.12 -7.58 5.49
N ILE A 252 3.39 -6.98 6.66
CA ILE A 252 2.84 -5.66 7.02
C ILE A 252 3.44 -4.59 6.09
N LYS A 253 4.75 -4.60 5.91
CA LYS A 253 5.43 -3.69 4.97
C LYS A 253 4.98 -3.92 3.54
N TYR A 254 4.81 -5.18 3.13
CA TYR A 254 4.37 -5.56 1.79
C TYR A 254 2.99 -4.97 1.45
N VAL A 255 1.98 -5.19 2.31
CA VAL A 255 0.63 -4.63 2.14
C VAL A 255 0.69 -3.11 2.03
N LYS A 256 1.45 -2.48 2.93
CA LYS A 256 1.61 -1.03 2.99
C LYS A 256 2.22 -0.45 1.72
N GLN A 257 3.29 -1.04 1.18
CA GLN A 257 3.92 -0.57 -0.05
C GLN A 257 2.99 -0.71 -1.25
N ILE A 258 2.26 -1.82 -1.36
CA ILE A 258 1.25 -2.00 -2.42
C ILE A 258 0.19 -0.89 -2.35
N MET A 259 -0.29 -0.57 -1.15
CA MET A 259 -1.30 0.48 -0.99
C MET A 259 -0.77 1.87 -1.32
N ILE A 260 0.51 2.15 -1.05
CA ILE A 260 1.18 3.37 -1.50
C ILE A 260 1.21 3.45 -3.03
N TYR A 261 1.68 2.40 -3.71
CA TYR A 261 1.75 2.36 -5.16
C TYR A 261 0.37 2.46 -5.81
N TYR A 262 -0.61 1.77 -5.23
CA TYR A 262 -1.99 1.80 -5.70
C TYR A 262 -2.60 3.21 -5.58
N ASP A 263 -2.40 3.91 -4.46
CA ASP A 263 -2.88 5.29 -4.27
C ASP A 263 -2.24 6.23 -5.30
N ILE A 264 -0.92 6.14 -5.51
CA ILE A 264 -0.19 6.91 -6.53
C ILE A 264 -0.79 6.67 -7.92
N LEU A 265 -0.91 5.41 -8.33
CA LEU A 265 -1.41 5.05 -9.65
C LEU A 265 -2.88 5.45 -9.83
N LYS A 266 -3.69 5.33 -8.78
CA LYS A 266 -5.09 5.76 -8.77
C LYS A 266 -5.21 7.26 -8.97
N GLN A 267 -4.45 8.07 -8.23
CA GLN A 267 -4.46 9.52 -8.42
C GLN A 267 -3.96 9.94 -9.80
N MET A 268 -2.86 9.35 -10.29
CA MET A 268 -2.37 9.61 -11.65
C MET A 268 -3.43 9.27 -12.71
N SER A 269 -4.11 8.14 -12.58
CA SER A 269 -5.18 7.75 -13.53
C SER A 269 -6.37 8.70 -13.54
N LEU A 270 -6.66 9.36 -12.41
CA LEU A 270 -7.71 10.38 -12.33
C LEU A 270 -7.27 11.67 -13.05
N VAL A 271 -6.02 12.09 -12.87
CA VAL A 271 -5.45 13.28 -13.54
C VAL A 271 -5.39 13.09 -15.07
N PHE A 272 -4.94 11.93 -15.56
CA PHE A 272 -4.89 11.68 -17.00
C PHE A 272 -6.28 11.57 -17.66
N ASN A 273 -7.30 11.17 -16.90
CA ASN A 273 -8.68 11.15 -17.42
C ASN A 273 -9.32 12.54 -17.46
N THR A 274 -8.88 13.49 -16.62
CA THR A 274 -9.37 14.88 -16.68
C THR A 274 -8.80 15.66 -17.87
N ASP A 275 -7.58 15.34 -18.31
CA ASP A 275 -6.95 16.01 -19.47
C ASP A 275 -7.54 15.58 -20.82
N ASN A 276 -8.06 14.35 -20.91
CA ASN A 276 -8.70 13.83 -22.14
C ASN A 276 -10.17 14.27 -22.31
N GLY A 277 -10.74 15.04 -21.37
CA GLY A 277 -12.10 15.56 -21.44
C GLY A 277 -12.30 16.80 -22.31
N SER A 278 -11.25 17.28 -23.01
CA SER A 278 -11.27 18.54 -23.77
C SER A 278 -10.95 18.42 -25.26
N LYS A 279 -10.84 17.20 -25.80
CA LYS A 279 -10.63 16.99 -27.24
C LYS A 279 -11.38 15.76 -27.77
N GLN A 280 -12.66 15.93 -28.03
CA GLN A 280 -13.36 15.23 -29.12
C GLN A 280 -14.45 16.16 -29.66
N ASP A 281 -14.04 17.10 -30.50
CA ASP A 281 -14.84 17.60 -31.62
C ASP A 281 -14.21 17.01 -32.89
N LEU A 282 -15.09 16.46 -33.74
CA LEU A 282 -14.91 15.79 -35.04
C LEU A 282 -14.66 14.27 -35.01
#